data_AF-A0A817S937-F1
#
_entry.id   AF-A0A817S937-F1
#
_cell.length_a   1.000
_cell.length_b   1.000
_cell.length_c   1.000
_cell.angle_alpha   90.00
_cell.angle_beta   90.00
_cell.angle_gamma   90.00
#
_symmetry.space_group_name_H-M   'P 1'
#
loop_
_entity.id
_entity.type
_entity.pdbx_description
1 polymer ?
#
loop_
_entity_poly.entity_id
_entity_poly.type
_entity_poly.pdbx_seq_one_letter_code
_entity_poly.pdbx_strand_id
1 'polypeptide(L)'
;MYTMKSIADYIVLDRSKMIEIDINLLMSFFWLSISAGILVPGIWLLIDGKTNLKFINIILQRFYLFGKLKNENRNKKNFFGDVSKSYFLHFYIIGLLINIPLFLIYRLSYFLYLIFICHMFRRLYECLYINKFGQNSTMSFIHYFIGLIHYPFVGLTIIIDNKYSNRN
;
A
#
# COMPACT_ATOMS: atom_id res chain seq x y z
N MET A 1 43.47 -21.82 13.66
CA MET A 1 42.21 -21.44 14.34
C MET A 1 41.55 -20.18 13.75
N TYR A 2 42.30 -19.28 13.10
CA TYR A 2 41.74 -18.08 12.42
C TYR A 2 40.95 -18.38 11.12
N THR A 3 41.26 -19.48 10.42
CA THR A 3 40.63 -19.83 9.13
C THR A 3 39.17 -20.27 9.24
N MET A 4 38.79 -21.03 10.27
CA MET A 4 37.38 -21.45 10.43
C MET A 4 36.44 -20.29 10.78
N LYS A 5 36.91 -19.32 11.58
CA LYS A 5 36.10 -18.14 11.94
C LYS A 5 35.82 -17.27 10.72
N SER A 6 36.83 -17.07 9.87
CA SER A 6 36.69 -16.33 8.60
C SER A 6 35.72 -16.98 7.62
N ILE A 7 35.69 -18.31 7.55
CA ILE A 7 34.77 -19.05 6.66
C ILE A 7 33.33 -18.97 7.20
N ALA A 8 33.15 -19.09 8.52
CA ALA A 8 31.84 -18.95 9.15
C ALA A 8 31.26 -17.53 8.93
N ASP A 9 32.08 -16.49 9.10
CA ASP A 9 31.67 -15.11 8.87
C ASP A 9 31.28 -14.86 7.40
N TYR A 10 32.01 -15.46 6.45
CA TYR A 10 31.67 -15.39 5.02
C TYR A 10 30.34 -16.06 4.69
N ILE A 11 30.09 -17.26 5.23
CA ILE A 11 28.83 -18.00 5.01
C ILE A 11 27.64 -17.25 5.62
N VAL A 12 27.82 -16.64 6.80
CA VAL A 12 26.78 -15.82 7.44
C VAL A 12 26.49 -14.57 6.62
N LEU A 13 27.53 -13.90 6.11
CA LEU A 13 27.39 -12.72 5.26
C LEU A 13 26.65 -13.07 3.96
N ASP A 14 27.04 -14.16 3.31
CA ASP A 14 26.42 -14.63 2.06
C ASP A 14 24.94 -15.01 2.25
N ARG A 15 24.62 -15.76 3.31
CA ARG A 15 23.23 -16.07 3.68
C ARG A 15 22.42 -14.80 3.95
N SER A 16 23.02 -13.81 4.63
CA SER A 16 22.32 -12.55 4.92
C SER A 16 22.02 -11.74 3.66
N LYS A 17 22.91 -11.78 2.65
CA LYS A 17 22.69 -11.15 1.34
C LYS A 17 21.58 -11.85 0.56
N MET A 18 21.56 -13.19 0.52
CA MET A 18 20.49 -13.93 -0.15
C MET A 18 19.11 -13.61 0.43
N ILE A 19 18.98 -13.62 1.77
CA ILE A 19 17.71 -13.30 2.44
C ILE A 19 17.24 -11.86 2.10
N GLU A 20 18.16 -10.90 2.03
CA GLU A 20 17.80 -9.51 1.67
C GLU A 20 17.35 -9.39 0.21
N ILE A 21 17.97 -10.13 -0.72
CA ILE A 21 17.54 -10.19 -2.12
C ILE A 21 16.12 -10.76 -2.23
N ASP A 22 15.83 -11.84 -1.51
CA ASP A 22 14.49 -12.44 -1.49
C ASP A 22 13.42 -11.47 -0.97
N ILE A 23 13.74 -10.71 0.08
CA ILE A 23 12.83 -9.70 0.65
C ILE A 23 12.60 -8.54 -0.32
N ASN A 24 13.65 -8.03 -0.97
CA ASN A 24 13.54 -6.97 -1.98
C ASN A 24 12.68 -7.40 -3.16
N LEU A 25 12.88 -8.64 -3.63
CA LEU A 25 12.10 -9.23 -4.70
C LEU A 25 10.63 -9.36 -4.30
N LEU A 26 10.36 -9.85 -3.09
CA LEU A 26 9.00 -9.96 -2.55
C LEU A 26 8.31 -8.58 -2.49
N MET A 27 8.99 -7.57 -1.97
CA MET A 27 8.47 -6.20 -1.92
C MET A 27 8.21 -5.64 -3.32
N SER A 28 9.09 -5.90 -4.28
CA SER A 28 8.90 -5.48 -5.67
C SER A 28 7.68 -6.15 -6.30
N PHE A 29 7.50 -7.46 -6.11
CA PHE A 29 6.30 -8.16 -6.57
C PHE A 29 5.03 -7.60 -5.93
N PHE A 30 5.07 -7.28 -4.64
CA PHE A 30 3.96 -6.65 -3.93
C PHE A 30 3.58 -5.30 -4.55
N TRP A 31 4.56 -4.42 -4.78
CA TRP A 31 4.35 -3.09 -5.39
C TRP A 31 3.88 -3.17 -6.84
N LEU A 32 4.43 -4.09 -7.62
CA LEU A 32 3.99 -4.37 -8.99
C LEU A 32 2.55 -4.88 -9.02
N SER A 33 2.18 -5.76 -8.09
CA SER A 33 0.82 -6.31 -7.99
C SER A 33 -0.21 -5.22 -7.70
N ILE A 34 0.09 -4.32 -6.76
CA ILE A 34 -0.77 -3.17 -6.47
C ILE A 34 -0.90 -2.26 -7.70
N SER A 35 0.23 -1.94 -8.35
CA SER A 35 0.25 -1.06 -9.52
C SER A 35 -0.54 -1.65 -10.69
N ALA A 36 -0.35 -2.94 -10.97
CA ALA A 36 -1.13 -3.67 -11.98
C ALA A 36 -2.62 -3.69 -11.64
N GLY A 37 -2.96 -3.88 -10.36
CA GLY A 37 -4.34 -3.85 -9.87
C GLY A 37 -5.05 -2.50 -10.05
N ILE A 38 -4.31 -1.40 -10.22
CA ILE A 38 -4.86 -0.07 -10.51
C ILE A 38 -4.88 0.22 -12.02
N LEU A 39 -3.78 -0.10 -12.71
CA LEU A 39 -3.61 0.19 -14.13
C LEU A 39 -4.52 -0.65 -15.03
N VAL A 40 -4.65 -1.95 -14.77
CA VAL A 40 -5.44 -2.86 -15.60
C VAL A 40 -6.92 -2.44 -15.64
N PRO A 41 -7.60 -2.19 -14.51
CA PRO A 41 -8.96 -1.65 -14.53
C PRO A 41 -9.08 -0.25 -15.16
N GLY A 42 -8.05 0.60 -15.00
CA GLY A 42 -8.05 1.95 -15.59
C GLY A 42 -7.99 1.93 -17.11
N ILE A 43 -7.05 1.17 -17.68
CA ILE A 43 -6.94 0.97 -19.14
C ILE A 43 -8.20 0.29 -19.68
N TRP A 44 -8.72 -0.71 -18.96
CA TRP A 44 -9.96 -1.39 -19.32
C TRP A 44 -11.15 -0.43 -19.48
N LEU A 45 -11.30 0.54 -18.58
CA LEU A 45 -12.36 1.54 -18.66
C LEU A 45 -12.15 2.56 -19.78
N LEU A 46 -10.91 2.89 -20.12
CA LEU A 46 -10.62 3.77 -21.25
C LEU A 46 -10.99 3.14 -22.60
N ILE A 47 -10.95 1.80 -22.70
CA ILE A 47 -11.28 1.04 -23.93
C ILE A 47 -12.78 0.65 -23.95
N ASP A 48 -13.65 1.50 -23.37
CA ASP A 48 -15.12 1.35 -23.41
C ASP A 48 -15.69 0.14 -22.63
N GLY A 49 -14.84 -0.54 -21.83
CA GLY A 49 -15.23 -1.32 -20.67
C GLY A 49 -16.15 -2.53 -20.88
N LYS A 50 -16.36 -3.01 -22.10
CA LYS A 50 -17.28 -4.13 -22.40
C LYS A 50 -16.55 -5.46 -22.58
N THR A 51 -16.37 -6.24 -21.50
CA THR A 51 -16.04 -7.68 -21.64
C THR A 51 -17.32 -8.48 -21.78
N ASN A 52 -17.26 -9.60 -22.50
CA ASN A 52 -18.29 -10.64 -22.45
C ASN A 52 -18.41 -11.29 -21.04
N LEU A 53 -17.34 -11.24 -20.24
CA LEU A 53 -17.29 -11.85 -18.92
C LEU A 53 -17.87 -10.91 -17.84
N LYS A 54 -19.12 -11.14 -17.47
CA LYS A 54 -19.84 -10.38 -16.42
C LYS A 54 -19.06 -10.27 -15.10
N PHE A 55 -18.34 -11.33 -14.70
CA PHE A 55 -17.56 -11.37 -13.46
C PHE A 55 -16.38 -10.39 -13.48
N ILE A 56 -15.63 -10.36 -14.59
CA ILE A 56 -14.49 -9.45 -14.76
C ILE A 56 -14.97 -8.01 -14.77
N ASN A 57 -16.04 -7.70 -15.51
CA ASN A 57 -16.64 -6.38 -15.48
C ASN A 57 -17.05 -5.95 -14.05
N ILE A 58 -17.63 -6.85 -13.24
CA ILE A 58 -18.01 -6.53 -11.86
C ILE A 58 -16.77 -6.22 -10.99
N ILE A 59 -15.70 -7.01 -11.12
CA ILE A 59 -14.46 -6.79 -10.36
C ILE A 59 -13.78 -5.49 -10.78
N LEU A 60 -13.60 -5.27 -12.09
CA LEU A 60 -12.93 -4.08 -12.62
C LEU A 60 -13.73 -2.81 -12.31
N GLN A 61 -15.06 -2.87 -12.46
CA GLN A 61 -15.94 -1.78 -12.02
C GLN A 61 -15.82 -1.53 -10.53
N ARG A 62 -15.74 -2.55 -9.66
CA ARG A 62 -15.59 -2.34 -8.21
C ARG A 62 -14.22 -1.81 -7.79
N PHE A 63 -13.17 -2.16 -8.53
CA PHE A 63 -11.83 -1.63 -8.30
C PHE A 63 -11.74 -0.14 -8.64
N TYR A 64 -12.37 0.28 -9.74
CA TYR A 64 -12.20 1.62 -10.30
C TYR A 64 -13.37 2.60 -10.07
N LEU A 65 -14.62 2.14 -10.02
CA LEU A 65 -15.75 3.03 -9.68
C LEU A 65 -15.69 3.41 -8.20
N PHE A 66 -15.07 4.55 -7.96
CA PHE A 66 -15.14 5.28 -6.70
C PHE A 66 -15.97 6.55 -6.84
N GLY A 67 -16.77 6.83 -5.80
CA GLY A 67 -17.45 8.12 -5.69
C GLY A 67 -18.63 8.31 -6.64
N LYS A 68 -18.61 9.37 -7.45
CA LYS A 68 -19.78 10.00 -8.07
C LYS A 68 -20.52 9.10 -9.08
N LEU A 69 -19.84 8.11 -9.65
CA LEU A 69 -20.39 7.11 -10.58
C LEU A 69 -21.23 6.00 -9.90
N LYS A 70 -21.18 5.89 -8.55
CA LYS A 70 -21.93 4.87 -7.80
C LYS A 70 -23.45 5.16 -7.70
N ASN A 71 -23.86 6.39 -7.99
CA ASN A 71 -25.22 6.86 -7.69
C ASN A 71 -26.30 6.29 -8.62
N GLU A 72 -25.95 5.81 -9.82
CA GLU A 72 -26.92 5.28 -10.79
C GLU A 72 -27.32 3.81 -10.54
N ASN A 73 -26.50 3.01 -9.86
CA ASN A 73 -26.69 1.55 -9.78
C ASN A 73 -27.04 1.04 -8.35
N ARG A 74 -27.95 1.73 -7.65
CA ARG A 74 -28.34 1.41 -6.25
C ARG A 74 -28.99 0.03 -6.03
N ASN A 75 -29.39 -0.69 -7.09
CA ASN A 75 -30.22 -1.90 -6.97
C ASN A 75 -29.46 -3.24 -7.05
N LYS A 76 -28.13 -3.26 -7.17
CA LYS A 76 -27.39 -4.54 -7.19
C LYS A 76 -26.99 -4.95 -5.76
N LYS A 77 -27.63 -6.01 -5.24
CA LYS A 77 -27.31 -6.65 -3.96
C LYS A 77 -25.79 -6.90 -3.82
N ASN A 78 -25.22 -6.38 -2.73
CA ASN A 78 -23.79 -6.40 -2.43
C ASN A 78 -23.35 -7.76 -1.86
N PHE A 79 -22.38 -8.42 -2.50
CA PHE A 79 -21.73 -9.64 -1.97
C PHE A 79 -20.61 -9.32 -0.95
N PHE A 80 -19.94 -8.17 -1.10
CA PHE A 80 -18.99 -7.62 -0.11
C PHE A 80 -19.40 -6.19 0.21
N GLY A 81 -19.64 -5.94 1.50
CA GLY A 81 -20.20 -4.71 2.05
C GLY A 81 -19.41 -3.44 1.69
N ASP A 82 -20.10 -2.32 1.78
CA ASP A 82 -19.52 -1.00 1.60
C ASP A 82 -19.18 -0.40 2.96
N VAL A 83 -18.02 0.26 3.07
CA VAL A 83 -17.57 0.92 4.29
C VAL A 83 -17.78 2.43 4.16
N SER A 84 -18.10 3.09 5.27
CA SER A 84 -18.21 4.55 5.33
C SER A 84 -16.88 5.22 4.98
N LYS A 85 -16.88 6.29 4.19
CA LYS A 85 -15.64 7.00 3.83
C LYS A 85 -14.93 7.65 5.02
N SER A 86 -15.59 7.87 6.15
CA SER A 86 -14.91 8.32 7.37
C SER A 86 -13.76 7.39 7.81
N TYR A 87 -13.81 6.12 7.41
CA TYR A 87 -12.78 5.13 7.71
C TYR A 87 -11.45 5.40 6.99
N PHE A 88 -11.39 6.33 6.04
CA PHE A 88 -10.12 6.79 5.43
C PHE A 88 -9.12 7.27 6.49
N LEU A 89 -9.62 7.85 7.59
CA LEU A 89 -8.81 8.30 8.71
C LEU A 89 -8.02 7.16 9.37
N HIS A 90 -8.62 5.96 9.47
CA HIS A 90 -7.96 4.81 10.10
C HIS A 90 -6.67 4.41 9.38
N PHE A 91 -6.63 4.53 8.04
CA PHE A 91 -5.43 4.22 7.27
C PHE A 91 -4.24 5.08 7.71
N TYR A 92 -4.48 6.38 7.89
CA TYR A 92 -3.44 7.33 8.25
C TYR A 92 -3.03 7.18 9.72
N ILE A 93 -3.97 6.91 10.62
CA ILE A 93 -3.66 6.64 12.03
C ILE A 93 -2.82 5.37 12.17
N ILE A 94 -3.26 4.26 11.58
CA ILE A 94 -2.53 2.97 11.66
C ILE A 94 -1.18 3.10 10.98
N GLY A 95 -1.13 3.75 9.81
CA GLY A 95 0.11 4.07 9.11
C GLY A 95 1.07 4.84 10.00
N LEU A 96 0.66 5.96 10.59
CA LEU A 96 1.52 6.75 11.48
C LEU A 96 1.95 5.97 12.73
N LEU A 97 1.05 5.19 13.34
CA LEU A 97 1.34 4.39 14.53
C LEU A 97 2.43 3.36 14.29
N ILE A 98 2.54 2.80 13.08
CA ILE A 98 3.60 1.86 12.71
C ILE A 98 4.86 2.59 12.26
N ASN A 99 4.71 3.66 11.47
CA ASN A 99 5.83 4.34 10.85
C ASN A 99 6.63 5.23 11.82
N ILE A 100 5.99 5.84 12.84
CA ILE A 100 6.69 6.66 13.82
C ILE A 100 7.70 5.83 14.66
N PRO A 101 7.32 4.68 15.24
CA PRO A 101 8.28 3.80 15.90
C PRO A 101 9.39 3.32 14.96
N LEU A 102 9.04 2.94 13.72
CA LEU A 102 10.03 2.54 12.71
C LEU A 102 11.07 3.63 12.47
N PHE A 103 10.64 4.88 12.33
CA PHE A 103 11.53 6.03 12.17
C PHE A 103 12.45 6.26 13.36
N LEU A 104 11.94 6.10 14.58
CA LEU A 104 12.72 6.27 15.80
C LEU A 104 13.78 5.18 15.96
N ILE A 105 13.43 3.94 15.59
CA ILE A 105 14.33 2.78 15.67
C ILE A 105 15.38 2.83 14.54
N TYR A 106 14.94 3.09 13.31
CA TYR A 106 15.78 3.06 12.12
C TYR A 106 16.07 4.48 11.66
N ARG A 107 17.26 4.99 12.01
CA ARG A 107 17.75 6.32 11.58
C ARG A 107 18.29 6.35 10.13
N LEU A 108 17.84 5.43 9.29
CA LEU A 108 18.20 5.34 7.87
C LEU A 108 17.22 6.19 7.05
N SER A 109 17.68 6.83 5.97
CA SER A 109 16.84 7.66 5.08
C SER A 109 16.01 8.75 5.77
N TYR A 110 16.60 9.51 6.70
CA TYR A 110 15.89 10.54 7.48
C TYR A 110 15.05 11.49 6.63
N PHE A 111 15.60 11.97 5.51
CA PHE A 111 14.91 12.92 4.63
C PHE A 111 13.64 12.34 3.97
N LEU A 112 13.74 11.16 3.36
CA LEU A 112 12.60 10.51 2.70
C LEU A 112 11.51 10.14 3.71
N TYR A 113 11.92 9.64 4.87
CA TYR A 113 10.99 9.23 5.92
C TYR A 113 10.27 10.44 6.53
N LEU A 114 10.96 11.58 6.72
CA LEU A 114 10.32 12.83 7.15
C LEU A 114 9.29 13.32 6.13
N ILE A 115 9.63 13.33 4.84
CA ILE A 115 8.67 13.72 3.79
C ILE A 115 7.44 12.82 3.84
N PHE A 116 7.63 11.51 4.00
CA PHE A 116 6.54 10.55 4.09
C PHE A 116 5.66 10.79 5.32
N ILE A 117 6.26 10.96 6.51
CA ILE A 117 5.52 11.29 7.74
C ILE A 117 4.76 12.61 7.59
N CYS A 118 5.40 13.66 7.07
CA CYS A 118 4.76 14.96 6.82
C CYS A 118 3.58 14.82 5.86
N HIS A 119 3.72 14.05 4.78
CA HIS A 119 2.63 13.75 3.87
C HIS A 119 1.46 13.07 4.59
N MET A 120 1.75 12.08 5.43
CA MET A 120 0.74 11.34 6.21
C MET A 120 0.01 12.24 7.21
N PHE A 121 0.72 13.10 7.93
CA PHE A 121 0.10 14.09 8.82
C PHE A 121 -0.78 15.08 8.07
N ARG A 122 -0.32 15.60 6.92
CA ARG A 122 -1.13 16.48 6.08
C ARG A 122 -2.43 15.79 5.64
N ARG A 123 -2.35 14.53 5.19
CA ARG A 123 -3.52 13.74 4.79
C ARG A 123 -4.47 13.45 5.95
N LEU A 124 -3.93 13.17 7.13
CA LEU A 124 -4.72 13.00 8.36
C LEU A 124 -5.45 14.30 8.71
N TYR A 125 -4.76 15.44 8.65
CA TYR A 125 -5.35 16.76 8.88
C TYR A 125 -6.47 17.07 7.88
N GLU A 126 -6.24 16.81 6.59
CA GLU A 126 -7.27 16.96 5.55
C GLU A 126 -8.51 16.10 5.87
N CYS A 127 -8.32 14.86 6.32
CA CYS A 127 -9.43 13.97 6.67
C CYS A 127 -10.20 14.43 7.92
N LEU A 128 -9.53 15.05 8.89
CA LEU A 128 -10.14 15.54 10.12
C LEU A 128 -10.89 16.86 9.94
N TYR A 129 -10.30 17.81 9.20
CA TYR A 129 -10.75 19.20 9.21
C TYR A 129 -11.30 19.71 7.88
N ILE A 130 -10.79 19.21 6.75
CA ILE A 130 -11.15 19.74 5.41
C ILE A 130 -12.23 18.86 4.76
N ASN A 131 -12.08 17.55 4.84
CA ASN A 131 -12.96 16.61 4.17
C ASN A 131 -14.27 16.42 4.93
N LYS A 132 -15.32 17.07 4.45
CA LYS A 132 -16.70 16.77 4.86
C LYS A 132 -17.17 15.48 4.18
N PHE A 133 -16.93 14.33 4.81
CA PHE A 133 -17.49 13.07 4.34
C PHE A 133 -19.02 13.10 4.47
N GLY A 134 -19.74 13.17 3.34
CA GLY A 134 -21.20 13.05 3.36
C GLY A 134 -21.63 11.72 3.97
N GLN A 135 -22.71 11.71 4.75
CA GLN A 135 -23.20 10.53 5.50
C GLN A 135 -23.45 9.29 4.60
N ASN A 136 -23.81 9.51 3.33
CA ASN A 136 -24.07 8.44 2.36
C ASN A 136 -22.86 8.10 1.47
N SER A 137 -21.70 8.67 1.75
CA SER A 137 -20.49 8.45 0.95
C SER A 137 -19.80 7.17 1.42
N THR A 138 -19.87 6.15 0.58
CA THR A 138 -19.29 4.84 0.87
C THR A 138 -18.18 4.44 -0.09
N MET A 139 -17.38 3.48 0.32
CA MET A 139 -16.17 2.99 -0.31
C MET A 139 -16.18 1.46 -0.29
N SER A 140 -15.59 0.82 -1.30
CA SER A 140 -15.50 -0.63 -1.33
C SER A 140 -14.57 -1.16 -0.22
N PHE A 141 -14.97 -2.26 0.42
CA PHE A 141 -14.16 -2.91 1.47
C PHE A 141 -12.77 -3.34 0.97
N ILE A 142 -12.65 -3.76 -0.30
CA ILE A 142 -11.37 -4.17 -0.90
C ILE A 142 -10.38 -3.01 -0.90
N HIS A 143 -10.82 -1.82 -1.32
CA HIS A 143 -9.95 -0.66 -1.34
C HIS A 143 -9.63 -0.20 0.09
N TYR A 144 -10.55 -0.38 1.04
CA TYR A 144 -10.24 -0.16 2.45
C TYR A 144 -9.09 -1.06 2.92
N PHE A 145 -9.15 -2.35 2.60
CA PHE A 145 -8.11 -3.30 2.97
C PHE A 145 -6.77 -3.00 2.28
N ILE A 146 -6.78 -2.69 0.98
CA ILE A 146 -5.57 -2.31 0.23
C ILE A 146 -4.92 -1.06 0.84
N GLY A 147 -5.71 -0.03 1.14
CA GLY A 147 -5.20 1.19 1.78
C GLY A 147 -4.59 0.91 3.16
N LEU A 148 -5.21 0.03 3.94
CA LEU A 148 -4.72 -0.34 5.27
C LEU A 148 -3.37 -1.07 5.24
N ILE A 149 -3.11 -1.89 4.21
CA ILE A 149 -1.81 -2.56 4.03
C ILE A 149 -0.78 -1.62 3.42
N HIS A 150 -1.20 -0.74 2.52
CA HIS A 150 -0.30 0.13 1.77
C HIS A 150 0.58 1.00 2.69
N TYR A 151 -0.02 1.77 3.60
CA TYR A 151 0.73 2.75 4.40
C TYR A 151 1.77 2.16 5.36
N PRO A 152 1.52 1.02 6.03
CA PRO A 152 2.55 0.32 6.81
C PRO A 152 3.70 -0.21 5.93
N PHE A 153 3.39 -0.74 4.75
CA PHE A 153 4.39 -1.34 3.86
C PHE A 153 5.31 -0.31 3.19
N VAL A 154 4.85 0.93 2.98
CA VAL A 154 5.71 2.00 2.43
C VAL A 154 6.93 2.26 3.31
N GLY A 155 6.75 2.41 4.63
CA GLY A 155 7.91 2.67 5.52
C GLY A 155 8.87 1.49 5.62
N LEU A 156 8.35 0.26 5.60
CA LEU A 156 9.20 -0.93 5.52
C LEU A 156 10.03 -0.94 4.23
N THR A 157 9.43 -0.56 3.11
CA THR A 157 10.13 -0.46 1.81
C THR A 157 11.29 0.52 1.88
N ILE A 158 11.08 1.72 2.44
CA ILE A 158 12.13 2.74 2.56
C ILE A 158 13.32 2.24 3.37
N ILE A 159 13.08 1.51 4.46
CA ILE A 159 14.14 0.96 5.31
C ILE A 159 14.90 -0.14 4.59
N ILE A 160 14.18 -1.07 3.97
CA ILE A 160 14.74 -2.21 3.24
C ILE A 160 15.60 -1.72 2.07
N ASP A 161 15.08 -0.79 1.28
CA ASP A 161 15.77 -0.22 0.12
C ASP A 161 17.05 0.53 0.51
N ASN A 162 16.98 1.37 1.56
CA ASN A 162 18.17 2.09 2.02
C ASN A 162 19.23 1.15 2.61
N LYS A 163 18.81 0.11 3.32
CA LYS A 163 19.73 -0.89 3.87
C LYS A 163 20.45 -1.66 2.76
N TYR A 164 19.73 -2.01 1.69
CA TYR A 164 20.32 -2.63 0.51
C TYR A 164 21.29 -1.69 -0.20
N SER A 165 20.91 -0.42 -0.40
CA SER A 165 21.75 0.59 -1.05
C SER A 165 23.04 0.89 -0.29
N ASN A 166 23.05 0.90 1.05
CA ASN A 166 24.26 1.18 1.83
C ASN A 166 25.25 0.01 1.90
N ARG A 167 24.86 -1.19 1.45
CA ARG A 167 25.69 -2.41 1.51
C ARG A 167 26.33 -2.79 0.18
N ASN A 168 25.82 -2.26 -0.93
CA ASN A 168 26.43 -2.39 -2.26
C ASN A 168 27.44 -1.26 -2.47
#